data_AF-Q17J74-F1
#
_entry.id   AF-Q17J74-F1
#
_cell.length_a   1.000
_cell.length_b   1.000
_cell.length_c   1.000
_cell.angle_alpha   90.00
_cell.angle_beta   90.00
_cell.angle_gamma   90.00
#
_symmetry.space_group_name_H-M   'P 1'
#
loop_
_entity.id
_entity.type
_entity.pdbx_description
1 polymer ?
#
loop_
_entity_poly.entity_id
_entity_poly.type
_entity_poly.pdbx_seq_one_letter_code
_entity_poly.pdbx_strand_id
1 'polypeptide(L)'
;MHLPIKPLYSTYQKDLSNSLWEPLNTFWAKCYESCKFSSQRRAKLQMESRRKFQEKILIPCRIRQSEELARITVQQTQRKAKDAHIDRRWQILKRFLYGPKGAWAKL
;
A
#
# COMPACT_ATOMS: atom_id res chain seq x y z
N MET A 1 68.83 21.94 32.44
CA MET A 1 68.67 20.83 31.47
C MET A 1 67.49 21.15 30.57
N HIS A 2 67.72 21.53 29.31
CA HIS A 2 66.65 21.71 28.33
C HIS A 2 66.41 20.38 27.60
N LEU A 3 65.25 19.77 27.82
CA LEU A 3 64.83 18.61 27.03
C LEU A 3 64.63 19.06 25.56
N PRO A 4 65.13 18.30 24.57
CA PRO A 4 64.99 18.67 23.18
C PRO A 4 63.58 18.32 22.70
N ILE A 5 62.64 19.24 22.97
CA ILE A 5 61.19 19.07 22.72
C ILE A 5 60.89 18.86 21.22
N LYS A 6 61.58 19.56 20.33
CA LYS A 6 61.37 19.48 18.87
C LYS A 6 61.66 18.10 18.26
N PRO A 7 62.83 17.47 18.48
CA PRO A 7 63.09 16.15 17.92
C PRO A 7 62.20 15.06 18.54
N LEU A 8 61.89 15.13 19.85
CA LEU A 8 60.94 14.21 20.48
C LEU A 8 59.53 14.30 19.86
N TYR A 9 59.05 15.52 19.63
CA TYR A 9 57.78 15.77 18.94
C TYR A 9 57.78 15.20 17.52
N SER A 10 58.87 15.40 16.78
CA SER A 10 58.99 14.94 15.39
C SER A 10 58.99 13.41 15.29
N THR A 11 59.70 12.73 16.21
CA THR A 11 59.70 11.26 16.28
C THR A 11 58.32 10.74 16.66
N TYR A 12 57.68 11.30 17.69
CA TYR A 12 56.33 10.92 18.10
C TYR A 12 55.32 11.06 16.95
N GLN A 13 55.37 12.17 16.22
CA GLN A 13 54.45 12.41 15.11
C GLN A 13 54.66 11.42 13.95
N LYS A 14 55.91 11.05 13.67
CA LYS A 14 56.25 10.04 12.65
C LYS A 14 55.79 8.65 13.05
N ASP A 15 55.97 8.28 14.32
CA ASP A 15 55.52 6.99 14.84
C ASP A 15 53.99 6.92 14.87
N LEU A 16 53.33 8.02 15.24
CA LEU A 16 51.88 8.15 15.19
C LEU A 16 51.34 7.96 13.77
N SER A 17 51.96 8.64 12.77
CA SER A 17 51.54 8.48 11.38
C SER A 17 51.77 7.06 10.87
N ASN A 18 52.89 6.43 11.23
CA ASN A 18 53.22 5.07 10.79
C ASN A 18 52.33 4.02 11.45
N SER A 19 51.94 4.23 12.70
CA SER A 19 51.19 3.23 13.47
C SER A 19 49.67 3.37 13.33
N LEU A 20 49.13 4.58 13.22
CA LEU A 20 47.68 4.80 13.29
C LEU A 20 47.00 5.07 11.95
N TRP A 21 47.74 5.48 10.91
CA TRP A 21 47.13 5.90 9.65
C TRP A 21 46.39 4.74 8.95
N GLU A 22 47.06 3.60 8.74
CA GLU A 22 46.45 2.42 8.11
C GLU A 22 45.28 1.84 8.92
N PRO A 23 45.39 1.64 10.26
CA PRO A 23 44.26 1.18 11.07
C PRO A 23 43.05 2.11 11.03
N LEU A 24 43.25 3.42 11.09
CA LEU A 24 42.16 4.40 11.04
C LEU A 24 41.50 4.40 9.66
N ASN A 25 42.29 4.38 8.59
CA ASN A 25 41.76 4.32 7.23
C ASN A 25 40.94 3.03 7.01
N THR A 26 41.47 1.89 7.46
CA THR A 26 40.77 0.60 7.42
C THR A 26 39.49 0.61 8.25
N PHE A 27 39.52 1.21 9.44
CA PHE A 27 38.35 1.35 10.30
C PHE A 27 37.24 2.13 9.60
N TRP A 28 37.56 3.31 9.05
CA TRP A 28 36.57 4.13 8.34
C TRP A 28 36.03 3.45 7.08
N ALA A 29 36.88 2.74 6.32
CA ALA A 29 36.43 1.96 5.17
C ALA A 29 35.44 0.86 5.58
N LYS A 30 35.72 0.13 6.68
CA LYS A 30 34.80 -0.88 7.22
C LYS A 30 33.48 -0.28 7.70
N CYS A 31 33.53 0.87 8.37
CA CYS A 31 32.33 1.60 8.77
C CYS A 31 31.49 2.01 7.56
N TYR A 32 32.12 2.57 6.53
CA TYR A 32 31.44 2.98 5.30
C TYR A 32 30.72 1.81 4.62
N GLU A 33 31.42 0.70 4.40
CA GLU A 33 30.83 -0.48 3.76
C GLU A 33 29.71 -1.11 4.61
N SER A 34 29.87 -1.13 5.94
CA SER A 34 28.82 -1.61 6.86
C SER A 34 27.56 -0.74 6.78
N CYS A 35 27.71 0.58 6.79
CA CYS A 35 26.60 1.52 6.64
C CYS A 35 25.92 1.38 5.27
N LYS A 36 26.70 1.24 4.19
CA LYS A 36 26.20 1.05 2.83
C LYS A 36 25.39 -0.25 2.72
N PHE A 37 25.93 -1.36 3.21
CA PHE A 37 25.24 -2.65 3.22
C PHE A 37 23.94 -2.61 4.03
N SER A 38 23.99 -2.02 5.23
CA SER A 38 22.80 -1.85 6.07
C SER A 38 21.72 -1.01 5.38
N SER A 39 22.11 0.09 4.74
CA SER A 39 21.19 0.97 4.00
C SER A 39 20.54 0.24 2.83
N GLN A 40 21.33 -0.50 2.03
CA GLN A 40 20.82 -1.30 0.92
C GLN A 40 19.88 -2.42 1.39
N ARG A 41 20.24 -3.14 2.45
CA ARG A 41 19.40 -4.18 3.05
C ARG A 41 18.07 -3.61 3.51
N ARG A 42 18.08 -2.46 4.20
CA ARG A 42 16.87 -1.77 4.64
C ARG A 42 15.98 -1.38 3.45
N ALA A 43 16.55 -0.81 2.40
CA ALA A 43 15.80 -0.44 1.20
C ALA A 43 15.13 -1.66 0.54
N LYS A 44 15.86 -2.77 0.42
CA LYS A 44 15.34 -4.03 -0.13
C LYS A 44 14.17 -4.57 0.70
N LEU A 45 14.31 -4.62 2.02
CA LEU A 45 13.27 -5.10 2.94
C LEU A 45 12.01 -4.21 2.88
N GLN A 46 12.18 -2.89 2.79
CA GLN A 46 11.05 -1.97 2.63
C GLN A 46 10.31 -2.20 1.30
N MET A 47 11.03 -2.38 0.20
CA MET A 47 10.43 -2.66 -1.10
C MET A 47 9.68 -4.00 -1.08
N GLU A 48 10.29 -5.04 -0.52
CA GLU A 48 9.65 -6.37 -0.41
C GLU A 48 8.40 -6.34 0.49
N SER A 49 8.47 -5.62 1.62
CA SER A 49 7.32 -5.43 2.50
C SER A 49 6.17 -4.73 1.78
N ARG A 50 6.46 -3.64 1.05
CA ARG A 50 5.47 -2.92 0.23
C ARG A 50 4.85 -3.83 -0.83
N ARG A 51 5.66 -4.61 -1.54
CA ARG A 51 5.19 -5.55 -2.56
C ARG A 51 4.25 -6.59 -1.94
N LYS A 52 4.67 -7.26 -0.85
CA LYS A 52 3.84 -8.25 -0.16
C LYS A 52 2.53 -7.67 0.34
N PHE A 53 2.55 -6.45 0.85
CA PHE A 53 1.32 -5.77 1.29
C PHE A 53 0.38 -5.48 0.11
N GLN A 54 0.91 -5.03 -1.02
CA GLN A 54 0.11 -4.82 -2.22
C GLN A 54 -0.54 -6.12 -2.71
N GLU A 55 0.27 -7.18 -2.86
CA GLU A 55 -0.17 -8.48 -3.37
C GLU A 55 -1.18 -9.17 -2.44
N LYS A 56 -0.92 -9.16 -1.13
CA LYS A 56 -1.71 -9.94 -0.18
C LYS A 56 -2.90 -9.20 0.40
N ILE A 57 -2.86 -7.87 0.44
CA ILE A 57 -3.88 -7.06 1.12
C ILE A 57 -4.59 -6.14 0.13
N LEU A 58 -3.85 -5.22 -0.51
CA LEU A 58 -4.51 -4.16 -1.29
C LEU A 58 -5.22 -4.69 -2.54
N ILE A 59 -4.58 -5.55 -3.33
CA ILE A 59 -5.18 -6.11 -4.54
C ILE A 59 -6.42 -6.96 -4.20
N PRO A 60 -6.36 -7.93 -3.26
CA PRO A 60 -7.54 -8.71 -2.88
C PRO A 60 -8.68 -7.86 -2.31
N CYS A 61 -8.39 -6.82 -1.53
CA CYS A 61 -9.41 -5.91 -1.04
C CYS A 61 -10.12 -5.15 -2.17
N ARG A 62 -9.38 -4.67 -3.18
CA ARG A 62 -9.97 -3.99 -4.35
C ARG A 62 -10.82 -4.93 -5.20
N ILE A 63 -10.36 -6.16 -5.41
CA ILE A 63 -11.13 -7.20 -6.13
C ILE A 63 -12.45 -7.45 -5.41
N ARG A 64 -12.41 -7.75 -4.11
CA ARG A 64 -13.62 -7.99 -3.30
C ARG A 64 -14.56 -6.79 -3.31
N GLN A 65 -14.03 -5.57 -3.25
CA GLN A 65 -14.85 -4.36 -3.35
C GLN A 65 -15.58 -4.28 -4.69
N SER A 66 -14.89 -4.55 -5.79
CA SER A 66 -15.49 -4.57 -7.13
C SER A 66 -16.56 -5.65 -7.27
N GLU A 67 -16.29 -6.86 -6.78
CA GLU A 67 -17.24 -7.98 -6.78
C GLU A 67 -18.50 -7.65 -5.97
N GLU A 68 -18.33 -7.05 -4.80
CA GLU A 68 -19.45 -6.68 -3.93
C GLU A 68 -20.30 -5.57 -4.54
N LEU A 69 -19.69 -4.57 -5.16
CA LEU A 69 -20.40 -3.53 -5.91
C LEU A 69 -21.19 -4.12 -7.08
N ALA A 70 -20.62 -5.07 -7.81
CA ALA A 70 -21.32 -5.78 -8.88
C ALA A 70 -22.52 -6.57 -8.33
N ARG A 71 -22.34 -7.30 -7.23
CA ARG A 71 -23.41 -8.06 -6.55
C ARG A 71 -24.57 -7.16 -6.14
N ILE A 72 -24.27 -6.02 -5.50
CA ILE A 72 -25.29 -5.03 -5.08
C ILE A 72 -26.01 -4.46 -6.29
N THR A 73 -25.29 -4.13 -7.37
CA THR A 73 -25.87 -3.58 -8.60
C THR A 73 -26.85 -4.55 -9.26
N VAL A 74 -26.48 -5.84 -9.33
CA VAL A 74 -27.37 -6.89 -9.86
C VAL A 74 -28.61 -7.01 -8.99
N GLN A 75 -28.46 -7.05 -7.66
CA GLN A 75 -29.61 -7.13 -6.74
C GLN A 75 -30.54 -5.93 -6.88
N GLN A 76 -30.00 -4.71 -7.00
CA GLN A 76 -30.79 -3.50 -7.21
C GLN A 76 -31.55 -3.53 -8.55
N THR A 77 -30.89 -4.01 -9.61
CA THR A 77 -31.50 -4.13 -10.94
C THR A 77 -32.66 -5.12 -10.91
N GLN A 78 -32.48 -6.27 -10.27
CA GLN A 78 -33.53 -7.28 -10.11
C GLN A 78 -34.73 -6.74 -9.31
N ARG A 79 -34.48 -5.98 -8.23
CA ARG A 79 -35.55 -5.33 -7.45
C ARG A 79 -36.34 -4.36 -8.31
N LYS A 80 -35.67 -3.43 -9.00
CA LYS A 80 -36.31 -2.46 -9.90
C LYS A 80 -37.15 -3.14 -10.99
N ALA A 81 -36.64 -4.23 -11.57
CA ALA A 81 -37.38 -5.00 -12.57
C ALA A 81 -38.64 -5.65 -11.99
N LYS A 82 -38.55 -6.21 -10.78
CA LYS A 82 -39.70 -6.78 -10.06
C LYS A 82 -40.75 -5.70 -9.75
N ASP A 83 -40.33 -4.56 -9.23
CA ASP A 83 -41.22 -3.46 -8.88
C ASP A 83 -41.95 -2.93 -10.13
N ALA A 84 -41.22 -2.68 -11.22
CA ALA A 84 -41.81 -2.27 -12.49
C ALA A 84 -42.80 -3.30 -13.06
N HIS A 85 -42.52 -4.60 -12.90
CA HIS A 85 -43.44 -5.66 -13.32
C HIS A 85 -44.71 -5.69 -12.45
N ILE A 86 -44.58 -5.52 -11.13
CA ILE A 86 -45.73 -5.42 -10.22
C ILE A 86 -46.60 -4.22 -10.58
N ASP A 87 -45.99 -3.05 -10.77
CA ASP A 87 -46.69 -1.84 -11.17
C ASP A 87 -47.45 -2.03 -12.49
N ARG A 88 -46.80 -2.64 -13.49
CA ARG A 88 -47.46 -2.95 -14.76
C ARG A 88 -48.66 -3.86 -14.58
N ARG A 89 -48.53 -4.94 -13.79
CA ARG A 89 -49.66 -5.84 -13.50
C ARG A 89 -50.79 -5.12 -12.76
N TRP A 90 -50.44 -4.27 -11.81
CA TRP A 90 -51.42 -3.46 -11.09
C TRP A 90 -52.19 -2.53 -12.03
N GLN A 91 -51.50 -1.84 -12.95
CA GLN A 91 -52.14 -0.98 -13.93
C GLN A 91 -53.05 -1.76 -14.89
N ILE A 92 -52.62 -2.95 -15.34
CA ILE A 92 -53.45 -3.83 -16.18
C ILE A 92 -54.71 -4.25 -15.42
N LEU A 93 -54.57 -4.72 -14.17
CA LEU A 93 -55.70 -5.14 -13.34
C LEU A 93 -56.67 -3.99 -13.09
N LYS A 94 -56.14 -2.80 -12.77
CA LYS A 94 -56.94 -1.60 -12.56
C LYS A 94 -57.75 -1.25 -13.80
N ARG A 95 -57.14 -1.27 -14.99
CA ARG A 95 -57.83 -1.04 -16.26
C ARG A 95 -58.87 -2.13 -16.58
N PHE A 96 -58.58 -3.38 -16.27
CA PHE A 96 -59.50 -4.49 -16.46
C PHE A 96 -60.76 -4.37 -15.59
N LEU A 97 -60.59 -4.01 -14.31
CA LEU A 97 -61.70 -3.92 -13.36
C LEU A 97 -62.48 -2.61 -13.48
N TYR A 98 -61.79 -1.48 -13.60
CA TYR A 98 -62.39 -0.13 -13.56
C TYR A 98 -62.46 0.55 -14.93
N GLY A 99 -62.08 -0.13 -16.02
CA GLY A 99 -62.20 0.43 -17.37
C GLY A 99 -63.66 0.54 -17.83
N PRO A 100 -63.94 1.14 -18.99
CA PRO A 100 -65.31 1.39 -19.47
C PRO A 100 -66.21 0.15 -19.60
N LYS A 101 -65.60 -1.03 -19.78
CA LYS A 101 -66.28 -2.34 -19.82
C LYS A 101 -65.92 -3.25 -18.65
N GLY A 102 -65.26 -2.72 -17.63
CA GLY A 102 -64.80 -3.47 -16.47
C GLY A 102 -65.94 -3.82 -15.52
N ALA A 103 -65.78 -4.90 -14.77
CA ALA A 103 -66.79 -5.39 -13.83
C ALA A 103 -67.16 -4.35 -12.75
N TRP A 104 -66.27 -3.40 -12.47
CA TRP A 104 -66.42 -2.36 -11.45
C TRP A 104 -66.50 -0.94 -12.07
N ALA A 105 -66.87 -0.80 -13.35
CA ALA A 105 -66.88 0.48 -14.07
C ALA A 105 -67.84 1.54 -13.51
N LYS A 106 -68.82 1.15 -12.68
CA LYS A 106 -69.86 2.02 -12.12
C LYS A 106 -69.79 2.16 -10.58
N LEU A 107 -68.75 1.58 -9.96
CA LEU A 107 -68.42 1.78 -8.54
C LEU A 107 -67.48 2.98 -8.43
#